data_AF-A0A7C4GL73-F1
#
_entry.id   AF-A0A7C4GL73-F1
#
_cell.length_a   1.000
_cell.length_b   1.000
_cell.length_c   1.000
_cell.angle_alpha   90.00
_cell.angle_beta   90.00
_cell.angle_gamma   90.00
#
_symmetry.space_group_name_H-M   'P 1'
#
loop_
_entity.id
_entity.type
_entity.pdbx_description
1 polymer ?
#
loop_
_entity_poly.entity_id
_entity_poly.type
_entity_poly.pdbx_seq_one_letter_code
_entity_poly.pdbx_strand_id
1 'polypeptide(L)'
;MQLLKIAKSYLRQAEARLEDAKDALSEGNYPYAVRLSQECVELSLKAALKAVGIDYSKVHDVSDVPEVVSERFPEWFKAEIDFLCESSKILAKKREISLYGGEEAFLTPEDVISRENASDAVERAIKMRSQ
;
A
#
# COMPACT_ATOMS: atom_id res chain seq x y z
N MET A 1 22.28 -7.47 7.48
CA MET A 1 21.48 -7.91 8.65
C MET A 1 20.46 -6.87 9.14
N GLN A 2 20.79 -5.57 9.22
CA GLN A 2 19.87 -4.55 9.76
C GLN A 2 18.68 -4.21 8.83
N LEU A 3 18.89 -4.09 7.51
CA LEU A 3 17.80 -3.84 6.55
C LEU A 3 16.76 -4.97 6.51
N LEU A 4 17.20 -6.23 6.58
CA LEU A 4 16.29 -7.39 6.66
C LEU A 4 15.45 -7.39 7.95
N LYS A 5 16.02 -6.94 9.07
CA LYS A 5 15.25 -6.77 10.32
C LYS A 5 14.16 -5.71 10.16
N ILE A 6 14.46 -4.60 9.49
CA ILE A 6 13.50 -3.54 9.21
C ILE A 6 12.43 -4.03 8.22
N ALA A 7 12.83 -4.74 7.16
CA ALA A 7 11.90 -5.33 6.18
C ALA A 7 10.89 -6.26 6.86
N LYS A 8 11.36 -7.17 7.72
CA LYS A 8 10.47 -8.05 8.53
C LYS A 8 9.52 -7.25 9.42
N SER A 9 10.01 -6.18 10.04
CA SER A 9 9.18 -5.29 10.85
C SER A 9 8.10 -4.61 10.02
N TYR A 10 8.42 -4.14 8.82
CA TYR A 10 7.46 -3.50 7.91
C TYR A 10 6.42 -4.49 7.40
N LEU A 11 6.82 -5.71 7.04
CA LEU A 11 5.87 -6.76 6.65
C LEU A 11 4.89 -7.11 7.77
N ARG A 12 5.37 -7.20 9.02
CA ARG A 12 4.49 -7.42 10.17
C ARG A 12 3.48 -6.27 10.35
N GLN A 13 3.92 -5.03 10.15
CA GLN A 13 3.03 -3.88 10.24
C GLN A 13 2.03 -3.84 9.07
N ALA A 14 2.46 -4.17 7.86
CA ALA A 14 1.59 -4.27 6.68
C ALA A 14 0.50 -5.31 6.89
N GLU A 15 0.84 -6.47 7.45
CA GLU A 15 -0.10 -7.53 7.79
C GLU A 15 -1.17 -7.08 8.77
N ALA A 16 -0.79 -6.35 9.84
CA ALA A 16 -1.76 -5.78 10.76
C ALA A 16 -2.74 -4.81 10.06
N ARG A 17 -2.23 -3.95 9.16
CA ARG A 17 -3.11 -3.06 8.38
C ARG A 17 -4.04 -3.83 7.47
N LEU A 18 -3.57 -4.92 6.88
CA LEU A 18 -4.41 -5.71 5.98
C LEU A 18 -5.60 -6.32 6.73
N GLU A 19 -5.38 -6.88 7.92
CA GLU A 19 -6.46 -7.42 8.75
C GLU A 19 -7.43 -6.30 9.16
N ASP A 20 -6.92 -5.19 9.68
CA ASP A 20 -7.75 -4.03 10.05
C ASP A 20 -8.53 -3.46 8.83
N ALA A 21 -7.95 -3.51 7.62
CA ALA A 21 -8.59 -3.03 6.40
C ALA A 21 -9.76 -3.91 5.97
N LYS A 22 -9.64 -5.23 6.14
CA LYS A 22 -10.74 -6.18 5.88
C LYS A 22 -11.89 -5.95 6.86
N ASP A 23 -11.56 -5.76 8.14
CA ASP A 23 -12.55 -5.47 9.18
C ASP A 23 -13.28 -4.15 8.87
N ALA A 24 -12.53 -3.08 8.60
CA ALA A 24 -13.08 -1.77 8.23
C ALA A 24 -13.99 -1.84 6.98
N LEU A 25 -13.60 -2.63 5.97
CA LEU A 25 -14.44 -2.85 4.79
C LEU A 25 -15.74 -3.56 5.15
N SER A 26 -15.68 -4.57 6.02
CA SER A 26 -16.86 -5.33 6.45
C SER A 26 -17.83 -4.49 7.30
N GLU A 27 -17.30 -3.55 8.09
CA GLU A 27 -18.05 -2.63 8.94
C GLU A 27 -18.62 -1.42 8.20
N GLY A 28 -18.26 -1.23 6.93
CA GLY A 28 -18.70 -0.10 6.12
C GLY A 28 -17.87 1.18 6.29
N ASN A 29 -16.74 1.11 7.00
CA ASN A 29 -15.79 2.22 7.14
C ASN A 29 -14.83 2.26 5.93
N TYR A 30 -15.38 2.59 4.77
CA TYR A 30 -14.67 2.58 3.49
C TYR A 30 -13.45 3.51 3.43
N PRO A 31 -13.49 4.75 3.93
CA PRO A 31 -12.32 5.62 3.94
C PRO A 31 -11.16 5.03 4.74
N TYR A 32 -11.47 4.44 5.90
CA TYR A 32 -10.46 3.80 6.74
C TYR A 32 -9.88 2.54 6.09
N ALA A 33 -10.72 1.72 5.45
CA ALA A 33 -10.26 0.55 4.70
C ALA A 33 -9.28 0.93 3.56
N VAL A 34 -9.57 2.02 2.82
CA VAL A 34 -8.68 2.55 1.78
C VAL A 34 -7.35 3.01 2.38
N ARG A 35 -7.39 3.74 3.50
CA ARG A 35 -6.18 4.24 4.18
C ARG A 35 -5.27 3.10 4.64
N LEU A 36 -5.83 2.11 5.31
CA LEU A 36 -5.09 0.95 5.81
C LEU A 36 -4.51 0.12 4.66
N SER A 37 -5.28 -0.05 3.58
CA SER A 37 -4.80 -0.73 2.37
C SER A 37 -3.62 0.01 1.73
N GLN A 38 -3.68 1.34 1.65
CA GLN A 38 -2.57 2.17 1.17
C GLN A 38 -1.31 2.00 2.03
N GLU A 39 -1.44 2.05 3.36
CA GLU A 39 -0.33 1.83 4.30
C GLU A 39 0.27 0.42 4.16
N CYS A 40 -0.58 -0.61 4.00
CA CYS A 40 -0.15 -1.99 3.78
C CYS A 40 0.70 -2.11 2.52
N VAL A 41 0.24 -1.54 1.40
CA VAL A 41 0.97 -1.53 0.12
C VAL A 41 2.30 -0.80 0.26
N GLU A 42 2.30 0.40 0.85
CA GLU A 42 3.53 1.20 1.03
C GLU A 42 4.58 0.44 1.87
N LEU A 43 4.16 -0.15 2.99
CA LEU A 43 5.06 -0.89 3.87
C LEU A 43 5.58 -2.18 3.22
N SER A 44 4.73 -2.89 2.47
CA SER A 44 5.13 -4.10 1.73
C SER A 44 6.17 -3.77 0.66
N LEU A 45 5.96 -2.70 -0.10
CA LEU A 45 6.89 -2.24 -1.13
C LEU A 45 8.24 -1.81 -0.52
N LYS A 46 8.19 -1.03 0.57
CA LYS A 46 9.40 -0.62 1.31
C LYS A 46 10.13 -1.83 1.90
N ALA A 47 9.42 -2.86 2.33
CA ALA A 47 10.03 -4.09 2.82
C ALA A 47 10.74 -4.85 1.70
N ALA A 48 10.11 -4.98 0.53
CA ALA A 48 10.69 -5.64 -0.65
C ALA A 48 12.00 -4.94 -1.08
N LEU A 49 11.98 -3.61 -1.18
CA LEU A 49 13.18 -2.82 -1.49
C LEU A 49 14.31 -3.04 -0.47
N LYS A 50 13.97 -3.00 0.83
CA LYS A 50 14.96 -3.25 1.89
C LYS A 50 15.51 -4.68 1.87
N ALA A 51 14.72 -5.66 1.43
CA ALA A 51 15.15 -7.04 1.29
C ALA A 51 16.23 -7.21 0.21
N VAL A 52 16.13 -6.44 -0.88
CA VAL A 52 17.13 -6.40 -1.97
C VAL A 52 18.26 -5.38 -1.74
N GLY A 53 18.38 -4.85 -0.52
CA GLY A 53 19.47 -3.96 -0.09
C GLY A 53 19.30 -2.49 -0.51
N ILE A 54 18.10 -2.08 -0.90
CA ILE A 54 17.77 -0.71 -1.30
C ILE A 54 17.17 0.04 -0.11
N ASP A 55 17.70 1.23 0.21
CA ASP A 55 17.21 2.06 1.30
C ASP A 55 16.79 3.47 0.83
N TYR A 56 15.49 3.74 0.87
CA TYR A 56 14.89 5.05 0.59
C TYR A 56 14.28 5.65 1.86
N SER A 57 15.12 5.89 2.88
CA SER A 57 14.69 6.37 4.20
C SER A 57 14.02 7.76 4.20
N LYS A 58 14.12 8.53 3.10
CA LYS A 58 13.59 9.90 3.00
C LYS A 58 12.50 10.10 1.94
N VAL A 59 12.13 9.05 1.21
CA VAL A 59 11.14 9.17 0.13
C VAL A 59 9.85 8.47 0.55
N HIS A 60 8.75 9.21 0.57
CA HIS A 60 7.43 8.65 0.87
C HIS A 60 6.88 7.87 -0.31
N ASP A 61 6.97 8.44 -1.51
CA ASP A 61 6.54 7.79 -2.74
C ASP A 61 7.67 6.93 -3.32
N VAL A 62 7.52 5.61 -3.19
CA VAL A 62 8.43 4.62 -3.77
C VAL A 62 7.75 3.82 -4.88
N SER A 63 6.65 4.35 -5.44
CA SER A 63 5.79 3.60 -6.36
C SER A 63 6.48 3.20 -7.66
N ASP A 64 7.47 3.96 -8.14
CA ASP A 64 8.25 3.64 -9.37
C ASP A 64 9.56 2.90 -9.10
N VAL A 65 9.99 2.84 -7.84
CA VAL A 65 11.32 2.34 -7.48
C VAL A 65 11.52 0.86 -7.86
N PRO A 66 10.56 -0.05 -7.65
CA PRO A 66 10.74 -1.47 -8.01
C PRO A 66 11.09 -1.67 -9.48
N GLU A 67 10.52 -0.88 -10.39
CA GLU A 67 10.79 -0.95 -11.84
C GLU A 67 12.26 -0.61 -12.14
N VAL A 68 12.77 0.46 -11.53
CA VAL A 68 14.17 0.93 -11.68
C VAL A 68 15.19 -0.10 -11.18
N VAL A 69 14.84 -0.87 -10.15
CA VAL A 69 15.73 -1.88 -9.54
C VAL A 69 15.27 -3.32 -9.80
N SER A 70 14.47 -3.54 -10.85
CA SER A 70 13.86 -4.83 -11.18
C SER A 70 14.87 -5.97 -11.24
N GLU A 71 16.07 -5.74 -11.77
CA GLU A 71 17.18 -6.71 -11.84
C GLU A 71 17.66 -7.25 -10.49
N ARG A 72 17.31 -6.61 -9.37
CA ARG A 72 17.65 -7.10 -8.03
C ARG A 72 16.63 -8.07 -7.46
N PHE A 73 15.47 -8.21 -8.11
CA PHE A 73 14.39 -9.07 -7.69
C PHE A 73 14.44 -10.43 -8.42
N PRO A 74 13.94 -11.50 -7.78
CA PRO A 74 13.78 -12.79 -8.43
C PRO A 74 12.71 -12.73 -9.53
N GLU A 75 12.78 -13.63 -10.51
CA GLU A 75 11.93 -13.60 -11.72
C GLU A 75 10.42 -13.59 -11.41
N TRP A 76 10.01 -14.37 -10.41
CA TRP A 76 8.61 -14.41 -9.97
C TRP A 76 8.13 -13.05 -9.44
N PHE A 77 9.01 -12.26 -8.82
CA PHE A 77 8.66 -10.93 -8.30
C PHE A 77 8.69 -9.89 -9.42
N LYS A 78 9.62 -10.03 -10.38
CA LYS A 78 9.67 -9.16 -11.57
C LYS A 78 8.33 -9.18 -12.32
N ALA A 79 7.70 -10.35 -12.45
CA ALA A 79 6.38 -10.49 -13.08
C ALA A 79 5.25 -9.72 -12.37
N GLU A 80 5.42 -9.38 -11.09
CA GLU A 80 4.42 -8.66 -10.30
C GLU A 80 4.70 -7.15 -10.22
N ILE A 81 5.91 -6.68 -10.57
CA ILE A 81 6.34 -5.28 -10.41
C ILE A 81 5.33 -4.28 -10.96
N ASP A 82 4.80 -4.51 -12.16
CA ASP A 82 3.82 -3.61 -12.78
C ASP A 82 2.58 -3.42 -11.91
N PHE A 83 2.03 -4.53 -11.40
CA PHE A 83 0.89 -4.50 -10.48
C PHE A 83 1.25 -3.81 -9.16
N LEU A 84 2.47 -4.04 -8.66
CA LEU A 84 2.91 -3.44 -7.40
C LEU A 84 3.02 -1.92 -7.50
N CYS A 85 3.67 -1.44 -8.56
CA CYS A 85 3.85 -0.03 -8.87
C CYS A 85 2.50 0.66 -9.12
N GLU A 86 1.62 0.05 -9.93
CA GLU A 86 0.29 0.57 -10.21
C GLU A 86 -0.55 0.70 -8.93
N SER A 87 -0.60 -0.36 -8.11
CA SER A 87 -1.35 -0.35 -6.86
C SER A 87 -0.87 0.73 -5.90
N SER A 88 0.46 0.90 -5.79
CA SER A 88 1.05 1.96 -4.99
C SER A 88 0.64 3.36 -5.48
N LYS A 89 0.69 3.61 -6.80
CA LYS A 89 0.28 4.90 -7.40
C LYS A 89 -1.19 5.21 -7.18
N ILE A 90 -2.07 4.23 -7.42
CA ILE A 90 -3.52 4.40 -7.29
C ILE A 90 -3.88 4.75 -5.85
N LEU A 91 -3.34 3.99 -4.89
CA LEU A 91 -3.66 4.18 -3.48
C LEU A 91 -2.99 5.44 -2.90
N ALA A 92 -1.78 5.80 -3.32
CA ALA A 92 -1.15 7.05 -2.93
C ALA A 92 -2.00 8.28 -3.28
N LYS A 93 -2.64 8.29 -4.47
CA LYS A 93 -3.57 9.36 -4.88
C LYS A 93 -4.82 9.45 -4.02
N LYS A 94 -5.23 8.34 -3.38
CA LYS A 94 -6.41 8.30 -2.50
C LYS A 94 -6.07 8.60 -1.04
N ARG A 95 -4.79 8.75 -0.69
CA ARG A 95 -4.34 8.92 0.70
C ARG A 95 -5.00 10.13 1.38
N GLU A 96 -4.86 11.31 0.79
CA GLU A 96 -5.38 12.55 1.39
C GLU A 96 -6.91 12.57 1.43
N ILE A 97 -7.54 12.22 0.31
CA ILE A 97 -9.00 12.26 0.19
C ILE A 97 -9.70 11.21 1.08
N SER A 98 -9.06 10.07 1.35
CA SER A 98 -9.55 9.06 2.32
C SER A 98 -9.42 9.48 3.78
N LEU A 99 -8.61 10.50 4.07
CA LEU A 99 -8.36 10.98 5.43
C LEU A 99 -9.14 12.25 5.75
N TYR A 100 -9.15 13.20 4.82
CA TYR A 100 -9.71 14.54 5.03
C TYR A 100 -10.97 14.81 4.20
N GLY A 101 -11.29 13.94 3.25
CA GLY A 101 -12.34 14.22 2.28
C GLY A 101 -11.90 15.30 1.28
N GLY A 102 -12.88 15.95 0.66
CA GLY A 102 -12.64 17.10 -0.21
C GLY A 102 -12.88 18.40 0.56
N GLU A 103 -11.90 18.84 1.36
CA GLU A 103 -12.06 20.02 2.24
C GLU A 103 -12.49 21.29 1.45
N GLU A 104 -11.92 21.52 0.27
CA GLU A 104 -12.28 22.65 -0.60
C GLU A 104 -13.75 22.60 -1.07
N ALA A 105 -14.32 21.40 -1.15
CA ALA A 105 -15.69 21.14 -1.58
C ALA A 105 -16.64 20.84 -0.40
N PHE A 106 -16.17 20.92 0.85
CA PHE A 106 -16.91 20.55 2.07
C PHE A 106 -17.44 19.11 2.07
N LEU A 107 -16.72 18.19 1.42
CA LEU A 107 -17.07 16.77 1.36
C LEU A 107 -16.30 15.98 2.42
N THR A 108 -16.97 15.12 3.17
CA THR A 108 -16.31 14.22 4.12
C THR A 108 -15.62 13.05 3.40
N PRO A 109 -14.73 12.29 4.05
CA PRO A 109 -14.17 11.08 3.47
C PRO A 109 -15.25 10.08 3.01
N GLU A 110 -16.36 9.97 3.75
CA GLU A 110 -17.49 9.09 3.43
C GLU A 110 -18.23 9.51 2.16
N ASP A 111 -18.25 10.81 1.82
CA ASP A 111 -18.88 11.32 0.60
C ASP A 111 -18.10 10.97 -0.66
N VAL A 112 -16.77 10.77 -0.54
CA VAL A 112 -15.83 10.66 -1.67
C VAL A 112 -15.20 9.27 -1.82
N ILE A 113 -15.28 8.42 -0.79
CA ILE A 113 -14.81 7.03 -0.85
C ILE A 113 -16.00 6.08 -0.88
N SER A 114 -16.22 5.45 -2.02
CA SER A 114 -17.24 4.44 -2.19
C SER A 114 -16.81 3.05 -1.69
N ARG A 115 -17.77 2.14 -1.56
CA ARG A 115 -17.51 0.72 -1.26
C ARG A 115 -16.60 0.08 -2.30
N GLU A 116 -16.76 0.41 -3.58
CA GLU A 116 -15.94 -0.10 -4.68
C GLU A 116 -14.49 0.36 -4.55
N ASN A 117 -14.26 1.60 -4.10
CA ASN A 117 -12.92 2.11 -3.82
C ASN A 117 -12.27 1.32 -2.67
N ALA A 118 -13.02 1.04 -1.61
CA ALA A 118 -12.51 0.23 -0.50
C ALA A 118 -12.27 -1.23 -0.88
N SER A 119 -13.16 -1.84 -1.68
CA SER A 119 -12.98 -3.22 -2.16
C SER A 119 -11.73 -3.35 -3.04
N ASP A 120 -11.54 -2.48 -4.03
CA ASP A 120 -10.34 -2.46 -4.89
C ASP A 120 -9.08 -2.28 -4.05
N ALA A 121 -9.10 -1.37 -3.07
CA ALA A 121 -7.95 -1.13 -2.21
C ALA A 121 -7.57 -2.38 -1.38
N VAL A 122 -8.56 -3.03 -0.77
CA VAL A 122 -8.35 -4.24 0.03
C VAL A 122 -7.86 -5.40 -0.86
N GLU A 123 -8.46 -5.61 -2.03
CA GLU A 123 -8.03 -6.65 -2.98
C GLU A 123 -6.57 -6.44 -3.42
N ARG A 124 -6.16 -5.20 -3.70
CA ARG A 124 -4.77 -4.87 -4.01
C ARG A 124 -3.82 -5.17 -2.84
N ALA A 125 -4.23 -4.85 -1.62
CA ALA A 125 -3.46 -5.13 -0.41
C ALA A 125 -3.35 -6.66 -0.13
N ILE A 126 -4.40 -7.44 -0.40
CA ILE A 126 -4.37 -8.91 -0.32
C ILE A 126 -3.37 -9.47 -1.32
N LYS A 127 -3.41 -9.01 -2.58
CA LYS A 127 -2.50 -9.51 -3.61
C LYS A 127 -1.05 -9.16 -3.30
N MET A 128 -0.77 -7.95 -2.79
CA MET A 128 0.55 -7.54 -2.28
C MET A 128 1.16 -8.48 -1.25
N ARG A 129 0.32 -9.11 -0.42
CA ARG A 129 0.74 -10.02 0.66
C ARG A 129 0.83 -11.47 0.23
N SER A 130 0.23 -11.82 -0.91
CA SER A 130 0.20 -13.20 -1.43
C SER A 130 1.43 -13.54 -2.27
N GLN A 131 2.28 -12.54 -2.53
CA GLN A 131 3.56 -12.63 -3.26
C GLN A 131 4.73 -12.65 -2.27
#